data_AF-A0A168JF58-F1
#
_entry.id   AF-A0A168JF58-F1
#
_cell.length_a   1.000
_cell.length_b   1.000
_cell.length_c   1.000
_cell.angle_alpha   90.00
_cell.angle_beta   90.00
_cell.angle_gamma   90.00
#
_symmetry.space_group_name_H-M   'P 1'
#
loop_
_entity.id
_entity.type
_entity.pdbx_description
1 polymer ?
#
loop_
_entity_poly.entity_id
_entity_poly.type
_entity_poly.pdbx_seq_one_letter_code
_entity_poly.pdbx_strand_id
1 'polypeptide(L)'
;MNDSVSILVAVFLILIALRWMLGGNNQNNQQQQGQRRTTTGARRTQHRVTPQMIEMVRAMFPDIPTAAILADLQRTGSVETTVDNALRDGGLPLPSPMPSQQGSPNSNATNNSSSASSSRKSPSHPNLVQRYKIDVQQDTDQEPPKVWEASPDKRQEMLRKRKEFMVLQARKKLMEQQQKKKQESTMEHQGSSSSSAASNHSMPVASTEAASNQVEKEDEQKTFEDMSVDELNTLSPEQRRDQMLQALQRRTSGSS
;
A
#
# COMPACT_ATOMS: atom_id res chain seq x y z
N MET A 1 -48.04 4.13 35.09
CA MET A 1 -47.25 3.12 34.34
C MET A 1 -46.74 3.63 32.99
N ASN A 2 -47.51 4.45 32.27
CA ASN A 2 -47.23 4.78 30.86
C ASN A 2 -46.00 5.69 30.70
N ASP A 3 -45.76 6.63 31.63
CA ASP A 3 -44.57 7.50 31.61
C ASP A 3 -43.27 6.71 31.79
N SER A 4 -43.26 5.73 32.68
CA SER A 4 -42.09 4.87 32.90
C SER A 4 -41.75 4.05 31.64
N VAL A 5 -42.76 3.63 30.87
CA VAL A 5 -42.58 2.94 29.60
C VAL A 5 -42.03 3.88 28.54
N SER A 6 -42.57 5.09 28.42
CA SER A 6 -42.06 6.11 27.48
C SER A 6 -40.61 6.51 27.78
N ILE A 7 -40.24 6.63 29.05
CA ILE A 7 -38.87 6.93 29.48
C ILE A 7 -37.92 5.77 29.12
N LEU A 8 -38.32 4.51 29.34
CA LEU A 8 -37.52 3.36 28.96
C LEU A 8 -37.30 3.26 27.45
N VAL A 9 -38.33 3.55 26.64
CA VAL A 9 -38.23 3.58 25.18
C VAL A 9 -37.31 4.71 24.72
N ALA A 10 -37.41 5.90 25.31
CA ALA A 10 -36.55 7.04 24.99
C ALA A 10 -35.07 6.73 25.30
N VAL A 11 -34.77 6.17 26.48
CA VAL A 11 -33.41 5.78 26.87
C VAL A 11 -32.86 4.68 25.95
N PHE A 12 -33.69 3.73 25.54
CA PHE A 12 -33.28 2.66 24.62
C PHE A 12 -32.93 3.19 23.22
N LEU A 13 -33.73 4.12 22.68
CA LEU A 13 -33.44 4.76 21.40
C LEU A 13 -32.17 5.62 21.46
N ILE A 14 -31.96 6.35 22.55
CA ILE A 14 -30.75 7.14 22.79
C ILE A 14 -29.52 6.21 22.88
N LEU A 15 -29.62 5.06 23.55
CA LEU A 15 -28.54 4.08 23.61
C LEU A 15 -28.24 3.45 22.24
N ILE A 16 -29.25 3.19 21.40
CA ILE A 16 -29.04 2.70 20.03
C ILE A 16 -28.35 3.77 19.17
N ALA A 17 -28.79 5.02 19.28
CA ALA A 17 -28.18 6.15 18.58
C ALA A 17 -26.72 6.35 19.03
N LEU A 18 -26.45 6.31 20.34
CA LEU A 18 -25.10 6.35 20.90
C LEU A 18 -24.27 5.12 20.50
N ARG A 19 -24.86 3.92 20.45
CA ARG A 19 -24.18 2.70 20.00
C ARG A 19 -23.79 2.78 18.53
N TRP A 20 -24.58 3.47 17.71
CA TRP A 20 -24.29 3.68 16.30
C TRP A 20 -23.31 4.85 16.08
N MET A 21 -23.40 5.90 16.91
CA MET A 21 -22.58 7.12 16.81
C MET A 21 -21.20 7.01 17.49
N LEU A 22 -21.08 6.27 18.60
CA LEU A 22 -19.82 6.01 19.30
C LEU A 22 -19.26 4.60 19.05
N GLY A 23 -20.08 3.68 18.54
CA GLY A 23 -19.74 2.26 18.41
C GLY A 23 -19.98 1.71 17.00
N GLY A 24 -19.62 2.48 15.97
CA GLY A 24 -19.53 1.96 14.61
C GLY A 24 -18.56 0.78 14.54
N ASN A 25 -19.11 -0.42 14.30
CA ASN A 25 -18.43 -1.65 13.91
C ASN A 25 -17.45 -2.28 14.93
N ASN A 26 -17.99 -2.86 16.01
CA ASN A 26 -17.34 -4.00 16.68
C ASN A 26 -18.17 -5.28 16.47
N GLN A 27 -18.34 -5.65 15.21
CA GLN A 27 -18.73 -7.01 14.82
C GLN A 27 -17.93 -7.37 13.56
N ASN A 28 -17.09 -8.39 13.74
CA ASN A 28 -16.35 -9.11 12.71
C ASN A 28 -15.00 -8.52 12.26
N ASN A 29 -14.03 -8.49 13.19
CA ASN A 29 -12.61 -8.61 12.84
C ASN A 29 -11.95 -9.70 13.70
N GLN A 30 -12.52 -10.91 13.67
CA GLN A 30 -11.74 -12.10 13.95
C GLN A 30 -11.00 -12.47 12.66
N GLN A 31 -9.67 -12.36 12.74
CA GLN A 31 -8.71 -13.16 11.99
C GLN A 31 -8.80 -13.07 10.45
N GLN A 32 -8.07 -12.11 9.89
CA GLN A 32 -7.35 -12.29 8.63
C GLN A 32 -6.15 -11.33 8.58
N GLN A 33 -5.16 -11.62 9.42
CA GLN A 33 -3.79 -11.15 9.19
C GLN A 33 -3.24 -11.92 7.97
N GLY A 34 -2.88 -11.18 6.92
CA GLY A 34 -2.11 -11.71 5.80
C GLY A 34 -2.76 -11.48 4.44
N GLN A 35 -2.59 -10.27 3.90
CA GLN A 35 -2.19 -10.00 2.50
C GLN A 35 -2.54 -8.55 2.14
N ARG A 36 -1.57 -7.65 2.35
CA ARG A 36 -1.53 -6.34 1.69
C ARG A 36 -1.33 -6.58 0.19
N ARG A 37 -2.42 -6.69 -0.58
CA ARG A 37 -2.34 -6.65 -2.05
C ARG A 37 -2.28 -5.20 -2.50
N THR A 38 -1.06 -4.79 -2.86
CA THR A 38 -0.77 -3.63 -3.68
C THR A 38 -1.55 -3.74 -4.99
N THR A 39 -2.38 -2.75 -5.29
CA THR A 39 -3.17 -2.69 -6.52
C THR A 39 -2.30 -2.19 -7.67
N THR A 40 -1.36 -3.03 -8.10
CA THR A 40 -0.54 -2.80 -9.29
C THR A 40 -1.04 -3.73 -10.40
N GLY A 41 -1.96 -3.21 -11.22
CA GLY A 41 -2.47 -3.89 -12.42
C GLY A 41 -3.29 -5.14 -12.12
N ALA A 42 -4.59 -5.10 -12.40
CA ALA A 42 -5.44 -6.29 -12.43
C ALA A 42 -4.96 -7.26 -13.51
N ARG A 43 -3.90 -8.04 -13.21
CA ARG A 43 -3.71 -9.34 -13.82
C ARG A 43 -5.02 -10.07 -13.52
N ARG A 44 -5.77 -10.42 -14.57
CA ARG A 44 -6.98 -11.25 -14.41
C ARG A 44 -6.51 -12.52 -13.71
N THR A 45 -6.69 -12.60 -12.41
CA THR A 45 -6.37 -13.78 -11.62
C THR A 45 -7.26 -14.86 -12.17
N GLN A 46 -6.71 -15.72 -13.02
CA GLN A 46 -7.44 -16.87 -13.54
C GLN A 46 -7.66 -17.78 -12.34
N HIS A 47 -8.91 -17.92 -11.92
CA HIS A 47 -9.26 -18.80 -10.82
C HIS A 47 -9.13 -20.25 -11.28
N ARG A 48 -8.68 -21.13 -10.37
CA ARG A 48 -8.64 -22.56 -10.64
C ARG A 48 -10.06 -23.09 -10.64
N VAL A 49 -10.46 -23.71 -11.75
CA VAL A 49 -11.80 -24.28 -11.91
C VAL A 49 -11.71 -25.79 -11.74
N THR A 50 -12.53 -26.35 -10.85
CA THR A 50 -12.65 -27.80 -10.70
C THR A 50 -13.74 -28.36 -11.63
N PRO A 51 -13.64 -29.62 -12.08
CA PRO A 51 -14.68 -30.24 -12.90
C PRO A 51 -16.07 -30.24 -12.23
N GLN A 52 -16.12 -30.38 -10.90
CA GLN A 52 -17.36 -30.33 -10.12
C GLN A 52 -18.09 -28.98 -10.25
N MET A 53 -17.35 -27.87 -10.28
CA MET A 53 -17.95 -26.53 -10.45
C MET A 53 -18.65 -26.41 -11.80
N ILE A 54 -18.07 -27.01 -12.85
CA ILE A 54 -18.63 -27.01 -14.20
C ILE A 54 -19.89 -27.89 -14.25
N GLU A 55 -19.84 -29.07 -13.63
CA GLU A 55 -20.97 -30.00 -13.59
C GLU A 55 -22.18 -29.41 -12.86
N MET A 56 -21.97 -28.71 -11.75
CA MET A 56 -23.04 -28.05 -11.00
C MET A 56 -23.75 -26.97 -11.85
N VAL A 57 -22.98 -26.12 -12.56
CA VAL A 57 -23.57 -25.14 -13.48
C VAL A 57 -24.30 -25.82 -14.64
N ARG A 58 -23.72 -26.88 -15.20
CA ARG A 58 -24.31 -27.65 -16.30
C ARG A 58 -25.62 -28.34 -15.92
N ALA A 59 -25.74 -28.83 -14.69
CA ALA A 59 -26.96 -29.47 -14.19
C ALA A 59 -28.14 -28.47 -14.12
N MET A 60 -27.86 -27.21 -13.81
CA MET A 60 -28.87 -26.13 -13.80
C MET A 60 -29.12 -25.56 -15.21
N PHE A 61 -28.08 -25.47 -16.04
CA PHE A 61 -28.13 -24.89 -17.38
C PHE A 61 -27.58 -25.87 -18.43
N PRO A 62 -28.38 -26.84 -18.90
CA PRO A 62 -27.93 -27.82 -19.89
C PRO A 62 -27.68 -27.20 -21.27
N ASP A 63 -28.30 -26.06 -21.56
CA ASP A 63 -28.18 -25.35 -22.85
C ASP A 63 -26.88 -24.55 -22.98
N ILE A 64 -26.17 -24.31 -21.88
CA ILE A 64 -24.93 -23.52 -21.88
C ILE A 64 -23.73 -24.44 -22.12
N PRO A 65 -22.87 -24.14 -23.10
CA PRO A 65 -21.71 -24.96 -23.40
C PRO A 65 -20.67 -24.92 -22.27
N THR A 66 -20.04 -26.07 -22.01
CA THR A 66 -19.02 -26.23 -20.96
C THR A 66 -17.83 -25.28 -21.11
N ALA A 67 -17.47 -24.91 -22.34
CA ALA A 67 -16.42 -23.94 -22.61
C ALA A 67 -16.77 -22.53 -22.08
N ALA A 68 -18.03 -22.11 -22.19
CA ALA A 68 -18.48 -20.82 -21.66
C ALA A 68 -18.52 -20.82 -20.14
N ILE A 69 -19.00 -21.93 -19.55
CA ILE A 69 -19.01 -22.15 -18.11
C ILE A 69 -17.59 -22.08 -17.55
N LEU A 70 -16.64 -22.78 -18.19
CA LEU A 70 -15.24 -22.78 -17.77
C LEU A 70 -14.63 -21.38 -17.87
N ALA A 71 -14.87 -20.66 -18.96
CA ALA A 71 -14.33 -19.31 -19.16
C ALA A 71 -14.88 -18.32 -18.12
N ASP A 72 -16.18 -18.40 -17.80
CA ASP A 72 -16.77 -17.54 -16.77
C ASP A 72 -16.33 -17.94 -15.36
N LEU A 73 -16.24 -19.24 -15.04
CA LEU A 73 -15.72 -19.71 -13.76
C LEU A 73 -14.24 -19.33 -13.56
N GLN A 74 -13.43 -19.29 -14.62
CA GLN A 74 -12.06 -18.79 -14.54
C GLN A 74 -12.01 -17.28 -14.22
N ARG A 75 -13.03 -16.54 -14.66
CA ARG A 75 -13.17 -15.10 -14.43
C ARG A 75 -13.72 -14.80 -13.03
N THR A 76 -14.79 -15.47 -12.64
CA THR A 76 -15.54 -15.21 -11.39
C THR A 76 -14.97 -15.98 -10.20
N GLY A 77 -14.49 -17.20 -10.41
CA GLY A 77 -13.99 -18.09 -9.36
C GLY A 77 -15.08 -18.69 -8.47
N SER A 78 -16.36 -18.40 -8.69
CA SER A 78 -17.49 -18.98 -7.94
C SER A 78 -18.59 -19.44 -8.90
N VAL A 79 -19.21 -20.57 -8.53
CA VAL A 79 -20.39 -21.11 -9.21
C VAL A 79 -21.59 -20.18 -9.05
N GLU A 80 -21.82 -19.62 -7.85
CA GLU A 80 -23.01 -18.79 -7.61
C GLU A 80 -22.99 -17.53 -8.48
N THR A 81 -21.83 -16.89 -8.62
CA THR A 81 -21.66 -15.72 -9.48
C THR A 81 -21.83 -16.08 -10.96
N THR A 82 -21.38 -17.27 -11.36
CA THR A 82 -21.54 -17.76 -12.73
C THR A 82 -23.01 -18.05 -13.05
N VAL A 83 -23.76 -18.58 -12.08
CA VAL A 83 -25.21 -18.81 -12.18
C VAL A 83 -25.96 -17.48 -12.28
N ASP A 84 -25.63 -16.50 -11.45
CA ASP A 84 -26.24 -15.16 -11.50
C ASP A 84 -25.97 -14.47 -12.85
N ASN A 85 -24.75 -14.57 -13.38
CA ASN A 85 -24.42 -14.06 -14.72
C ASN A 85 -25.23 -14.76 -15.82
N ALA A 86 -25.32 -16.09 -15.76
CA ALA A 86 -26.10 -16.87 -16.73
C ALA A 86 -27.59 -16.48 -16.71
N LEU A 87 -28.16 -16.21 -15.54
CA LEU A 87 -29.54 -15.75 -15.39
C LEU A 87 -29.75 -14.32 -15.89
N ARG A 88 -28.79 -13.42 -15.62
CA ARG A 88 -28.87 -12.01 -16.05
C ARG A 88 -28.80 -11.85 -17.56
N ASP A 89 -27.87 -12.55 -18.19
CA ASP A 89 -27.56 -12.39 -19.61
C ASP A 89 -28.31 -13.39 -20.48
N GLY A 90 -29.08 -14.32 -19.88
CA GLY A 90 -29.74 -15.42 -20.59
C GLY A 90 -28.77 -16.43 -21.20
N GLY A 91 -27.53 -16.46 -20.71
CA GLY A 91 -26.43 -17.27 -21.23
C GLY A 91 -25.07 -16.76 -20.75
N LEU A 92 -23.99 -17.47 -21.07
CA LEU A 92 -22.62 -17.05 -20.75
C LEU A 92 -21.87 -16.60 -22.02
N PRO A 93 -21.02 -15.56 -21.94
CA PRO A 93 -20.27 -15.09 -23.09
C PRO A 93 -19.31 -16.19 -23.58
N LEU A 94 -19.48 -16.58 -24.84
CA LEU A 94 -18.66 -17.63 -25.45
C LEU A 94 -17.20 -17.15 -25.56
N PRO A 95 -16.22 -17.90 -25.03
CA PRO A 95 -14.82 -17.53 -25.20
C PRO A 95 -14.47 -17.58 -26.69
N SER A 96 -13.84 -16.51 -27.20
CA SER A 96 -13.30 -16.50 -28.56
C SER A 96 -12.40 -17.72 -28.76
N PRO A 97 -12.49 -18.44 -29.90
CA PRO A 97 -11.66 -19.60 -30.15
C PRO A 97 -10.19 -19.17 -30.11
N MET A 98 -9.45 -19.68 -29.12
CA MET A 98 -8.00 -19.61 -29.10
C MET A 98 -7.48 -20.60 -30.16
N PRO A 99 -6.48 -20.23 -30.99
CA PRO A 99 -5.85 -21.19 -31.88
C PRO A 99 -5.21 -22.29 -31.03
N SER A 100 -5.72 -23.50 -31.19
CA SER A 100 -5.18 -24.72 -30.61
C SER A 100 -3.75 -24.94 -31.12
N GLN A 101 -2.75 -24.67 -30.27
CA GLN A 101 -1.40 -25.22 -30.48
C GLN A 101 -1.45 -26.73 -30.22
N GLN A 102 -1.82 -27.50 -31.25
CA GLN A 102 -1.56 -28.93 -31.30
C GLN A 102 -0.05 -29.12 -31.47
N GLY A 103 0.61 -29.70 -30.46
CA GLY A 103 2.03 -30.02 -30.49
C GLY A 103 2.34 -31.13 -31.49
N SER A 104 3.35 -30.92 -32.34
CA SER A 104 4.09 -31.98 -33.02
C SER A 104 5.46 -32.15 -32.34
N PRO A 105 5.94 -33.38 -32.09
CA PRO A 105 7.27 -33.62 -31.52
C PRO A 105 8.28 -33.82 -32.66
N ASN A 106 9.12 -32.80 -32.90
CA ASN A 106 10.53 -32.93 -33.34
C ASN A 106 10.99 -31.60 -33.94
N SER A 107 12.04 -31.03 -33.37
CA SER A 107 13.30 -30.71 -34.06
C SER A 107 14.08 -29.75 -33.19
N ASN A 108 15.31 -30.16 -32.87
CA ASN A 108 16.33 -29.40 -32.17
C ASN A 108 16.57 -28.05 -32.87
N ALA A 109 16.23 -26.94 -32.22
CA ALA A 109 16.71 -25.61 -32.57
C ALA A 109 16.80 -24.73 -31.33
N THR A 110 18.03 -24.47 -30.91
CA THR A 110 18.42 -23.38 -30.03
C THR A 110 17.86 -22.08 -30.58
N ASN A 111 16.90 -21.44 -29.89
CA ASN A 111 16.82 -19.98 -29.76
C ASN A 111 15.63 -19.51 -28.93
N ASN A 112 15.96 -18.72 -27.92
CA ASN A 112 15.27 -17.52 -27.48
C ASN A 112 13.75 -17.66 -27.21
N SER A 113 13.42 -17.86 -25.94
CA SER A 113 12.10 -17.66 -25.35
C SER A 113 11.61 -16.21 -25.56
N SER A 114 10.97 -15.96 -26.70
CA SER A 114 10.14 -14.79 -26.90
C SER A 114 8.73 -15.13 -26.44
N SER A 115 8.42 -14.74 -25.21
CA SER A 115 7.04 -14.70 -24.72
C SER A 115 6.24 -13.82 -25.67
N ALA A 116 5.33 -14.42 -26.44
CA ALA A 116 4.30 -13.71 -27.19
C ALA A 116 3.31 -13.08 -26.20
N SER A 117 3.75 -12.03 -25.52
CA SER A 117 2.87 -11.08 -24.90
C SER A 117 2.18 -10.33 -26.03
N SER A 118 0.86 -10.43 -26.14
CA SER A 118 0.09 -9.46 -26.90
C SER A 118 0.42 -8.09 -26.34
N SER A 119 1.36 -7.41 -26.99
CA SER A 119 1.72 -6.04 -26.73
C SER A 119 0.51 -5.20 -27.11
N ARG A 120 -0.45 -5.07 -26.19
CA ARG A 120 -1.24 -3.86 -26.12
C ARG A 120 -0.20 -2.76 -26.11
N LYS A 121 -0.10 -2.00 -27.21
CA LYS A 121 0.82 -0.88 -27.32
C LYS A 121 0.50 0.01 -26.13
N SER A 122 1.23 -0.14 -25.03
CA SER A 122 1.13 0.76 -23.91
C SER A 122 1.48 2.10 -24.52
N PRO A 123 0.59 3.09 -24.46
CA PRO A 123 0.91 4.39 -25.04
C PRO A 123 2.26 4.81 -24.47
N SER A 124 3.21 5.07 -25.37
CA SER A 124 4.61 5.36 -25.06
C SER A 124 4.68 6.74 -24.42
N HIS A 125 4.16 6.86 -23.20
CA HIS A 125 4.35 8.04 -22.38
C HIS A 125 5.60 7.77 -21.54
N PRO A 126 6.70 8.54 -21.73
CA PRO A 126 7.92 8.36 -20.95
C PRO A 126 7.70 8.64 -19.46
N ASN A 127 6.66 9.39 -19.08
CA ASN A 127 6.38 9.73 -17.69
C ASN A 127 4.86 9.76 -17.37
N LEU A 128 4.52 9.46 -16.11
CA LEU A 128 3.14 9.51 -15.60
C LEU A 128 2.51 10.90 -15.71
N VAL A 129 3.32 11.95 -15.53
CA VAL A 129 2.91 13.36 -15.70
C VAL A 129 2.32 13.61 -17.09
N GLN A 130 2.98 13.10 -18.13
CA GLN A 130 2.52 13.28 -19.51
C GLN A 130 1.29 12.42 -19.82
N ARG A 131 1.25 11.20 -19.27
CA ARG A 131 0.09 10.31 -19.42
C ARG A 131 -1.18 10.91 -18.84
N TYR A 132 -1.07 11.57 -17.69
CA TYR A 132 -2.21 12.14 -16.96
C TYR A 132 -2.36 13.66 -17.15
N LYS A 133 -1.53 14.30 -17.98
CA LYS A 133 -1.55 15.76 -18.24
C LYS A 133 -1.54 16.58 -16.94
N ILE A 134 -0.71 16.16 -15.98
CA ILE A 134 -0.63 16.77 -14.65
C ILE A 134 0.20 18.04 -14.75
N ASP A 135 -0.32 19.16 -14.23
CA ASP A 135 0.48 20.37 -14.07
C ASP A 135 1.45 20.20 -12.91
N VAL A 136 2.75 20.35 -13.19
CA VAL A 136 3.83 20.14 -12.23
C VAL A 136 3.96 21.32 -11.27
N GLN A 137 3.49 22.50 -11.68
CA GLN A 137 3.54 23.74 -10.87
C GLN A 137 2.40 23.82 -9.86
N GLN A 138 1.44 22.89 -9.93
CA GLN A 138 0.35 22.84 -8.98
C GLN A 138 0.82 22.15 -7.69
N ASP A 139 1.18 22.94 -6.69
CA ASP A 139 1.42 22.44 -5.33
C ASP A 139 0.09 22.00 -4.70
N THR A 140 -0.29 20.75 -4.95
CA THR A 140 -1.36 20.09 -4.22
C THR A 140 -0.82 19.57 -2.89
N ASP A 141 -0.57 20.45 -1.92
CA ASP A 141 -0.13 20.06 -0.58
C ASP A 141 -1.28 19.52 0.29
N GLN A 142 -2.53 19.67 -0.17
CA GLN A 142 -3.70 19.10 0.48
C GLN A 142 -4.01 17.70 -0.06
N GLU A 143 -3.95 16.69 0.83
CA GLU A 143 -4.37 15.33 0.51
C GLU A 143 -5.88 15.31 0.21
N PRO A 144 -6.31 14.82 -0.97
CA PRO A 144 -7.73 14.76 -1.28
C PRO A 144 -8.45 13.80 -0.33
N PRO A 145 -9.65 14.15 0.17
CA PRO A 145 -10.33 13.36 1.17
C PRO A 145 -10.60 11.93 0.67
N LYS A 146 -10.35 10.96 1.55
CA LYS A 146 -10.53 9.52 1.27
C LYS A 146 -12.00 9.11 1.45
N VAL A 147 -12.93 9.91 0.94
CA VAL A 147 -14.38 9.66 1.01
C VAL A 147 -14.86 9.24 -0.38
N TRP A 148 -15.68 8.19 -0.44
CA TRP A 148 -16.26 7.72 -1.68
C TRP A 148 -17.56 8.49 -1.96
N GLU A 149 -17.51 9.36 -2.97
CA GLU A 149 -18.67 10.15 -3.38
C GLU A 149 -19.79 9.27 -3.94
N ALA A 150 -21.04 9.61 -3.62
CA ALA A 150 -22.23 8.90 -4.08
C ALA A 150 -22.46 9.06 -5.59
N SER A 151 -22.20 10.27 -6.12
CA SER A 151 -22.33 10.55 -7.56
C SER A 151 -21.12 10.03 -8.37
N PRO A 152 -21.35 9.41 -9.54
CA PRO A 152 -20.29 8.82 -10.35
C PRO A 152 -19.30 9.86 -10.86
N ASP A 153 -19.76 11.06 -11.24
CA ASP A 153 -18.91 12.12 -11.79
C ASP A 153 -17.95 12.68 -10.75
N LYS A 154 -18.46 13.06 -9.56
CA LYS A 154 -17.61 13.54 -8.46
C LYS A 154 -16.60 12.48 -8.02
N ARG A 155 -16.99 11.21 -8.04
CA ARG A 155 -16.08 10.09 -7.75
C ARG A 155 -14.95 10.00 -8.76
N GLN A 156 -15.23 10.16 -10.05
CA GLN A 156 -14.18 10.17 -11.08
C GLN A 156 -13.22 11.34 -10.88
N GLU A 157 -13.73 12.53 -10.59
CA GLU A 157 -12.91 13.71 -10.29
C GLU A 157 -12.02 13.50 -9.07
N MET A 158 -12.59 12.98 -7.98
CA MET A 158 -11.85 12.64 -6.76
C MET A 158 -10.73 11.63 -7.02
N LEU A 159 -11.01 10.60 -7.83
CA LEU A 159 -9.99 9.62 -8.22
C LEU A 159 -8.89 10.23 -9.10
N ARG A 160 -9.21 11.21 -9.95
CA ARG A 160 -8.22 11.95 -10.76
C ARG A 160 -7.33 12.79 -9.84
N LYS A 161 -7.92 13.62 -8.97
CA LYS A 161 -7.18 14.44 -7.98
C LYS A 161 -6.26 13.60 -7.11
N ARG A 162 -6.72 12.43 -6.65
CA ARG A 162 -5.90 11.52 -5.86
C ARG A 162 -4.72 10.91 -6.63
N LYS A 163 -4.92 10.60 -7.91
CA LYS A 163 -3.83 10.13 -8.78
C LYS A 163 -2.81 11.24 -9.03
N GLU A 164 -3.29 12.46 -9.28
CA GLU A 164 -2.45 13.65 -9.47
C GLU A 164 -1.58 13.91 -8.24
N PHE A 165 -2.20 13.98 -7.05
CA PHE A 165 -1.51 14.12 -5.76
C PHE A 165 -0.42 13.05 -5.57
N MET A 166 -0.76 11.78 -5.81
CA MET A 166 0.18 10.67 -5.64
C MET A 166 1.38 10.77 -6.59
N VAL A 167 1.16 11.18 -7.85
CA VAL A 167 2.24 11.34 -8.83
C VAL A 167 3.16 12.50 -8.44
N LEU A 168 2.60 13.62 -7.99
CA LEU A 168 3.39 14.78 -7.52
C LEU A 168 4.20 14.43 -6.28
N GLN A 169 3.58 13.77 -5.29
CA GLN A 169 4.27 13.32 -4.08
C GLN A 169 5.40 12.32 -4.41
N ALA A 170 5.14 11.35 -5.29
CA ALA A 170 6.15 10.40 -5.73
C ALA A 170 7.34 11.10 -6.42
N ARG A 171 7.07 12.15 -7.22
CA ARG A 171 8.10 12.96 -7.85
C ARG A 171 8.92 13.75 -6.84
N LYS A 172 8.28 14.42 -5.86
CA LYS A 172 8.97 15.14 -4.78
C LYS A 172 9.92 14.18 -4.04
N LYS A 173 9.42 13.00 -3.65
CA LYS A 173 10.21 11.95 -2.97
C LYS A 173 11.35 11.38 -3.81
N LEU A 174 11.16 11.27 -5.13
CA LEU A 174 12.21 10.78 -6.04
C LEU A 174 13.34 11.79 -6.20
N MET A 175 13.04 13.08 -6.30
CA MET A 175 14.06 14.13 -6.37
C MET A 175 14.91 14.18 -5.10
N GLU A 176 14.29 14.08 -3.92
CA GLU A 176 15.00 14.04 -2.64
C GLU A 176 15.95 12.83 -2.55
N GLN A 177 15.49 11.64 -2.97
CA GLN A 177 16.34 10.44 -3.01
C GLN A 177 17.52 10.58 -3.98
N GLN A 178 17.31 11.21 -5.13
CA GLN A 178 18.40 11.46 -6.08
C GLN A 178 19.44 12.44 -5.51
N GLN A 179 19.00 13.48 -4.80
CA GLN A 179 19.90 14.43 -4.13
C GLN A 179 20.70 13.73 -3.03
N LYS A 180 20.05 12.93 -2.19
CA LYS A 180 20.71 12.13 -1.14
C LYS A 180 21.74 11.17 -1.71
N LYS A 181 21.38 10.40 -2.75
CA LYS A 181 22.31 9.48 -3.42
C LYS A 181 23.50 10.20 -4.03
N LYS A 182 23.30 11.40 -4.60
CA LYS A 182 24.39 12.22 -5.14
C LYS A 182 25.34 12.70 -4.04
N GLN A 183 24.81 13.13 -2.89
CA GLN A 183 25.61 13.53 -1.72
C GLN A 183 26.41 12.34 -1.15
N GLU A 184 25.77 11.17 -1.01
CA GLU A 184 26.42 9.93 -0.56
C GLU A 184 27.56 9.51 -1.49
N SER A 185 27.32 9.51 -2.81
CA SER A 185 28.39 9.23 -3.79
C SER A 185 29.54 10.25 -3.79
N THR A 186 29.28 11.48 -3.31
CA THR A 186 30.32 12.52 -3.19
C THR A 186 31.15 12.35 -1.91
N MET A 187 30.56 11.79 -0.84
CA MET A 187 31.24 11.49 0.42
C MET A 187 32.08 10.21 0.36
N GLU A 188 31.68 9.20 -0.44
CA GLU A 188 32.47 7.96 -0.60
C GLU A 188 33.76 8.14 -1.44
N HIS A 189 33.85 9.18 -2.27
CA HIS A 189 35.04 9.44 -3.11
C HIS A 189 36.12 10.33 -2.46
N GLN A 190 35.94 10.78 -1.21
CA GLN A 190 36.94 11.56 -0.47
C GLN A 190 37.66 10.77 0.64
N GLY A 191 37.29 9.50 0.87
CA GLY A 191 37.89 8.65 1.92
C GLY A 191 39.24 8.01 1.58
N SER A 192 39.79 8.22 0.37
CA SER A 192 40.99 7.49 -0.09
C SER A 192 42.16 8.35 -0.58
N SER A 193 42.18 9.67 -0.32
CA SER A 193 43.37 10.48 -0.64
C SER A 193 43.51 11.74 0.23
N SER A 194 44.05 11.59 1.45
CA SER A 194 44.97 12.57 2.05
C SER A 194 45.48 12.07 3.41
N SER A 195 46.54 11.27 3.37
CA SER A 195 47.52 11.22 4.45
C SER A 195 48.31 12.54 4.47
N SER A 196 48.66 13.00 5.68
CA SER A 196 49.68 14.02 6.02
C SER A 196 49.22 15.49 6.05
N ALA A 197 48.93 15.99 7.25
CA ALA A 197 49.43 17.29 7.74
C ALA A 197 49.08 17.46 9.23
N ALA A 198 50.10 17.36 10.08
CA ALA A 198 50.07 17.82 11.47
C ALA A 198 49.93 19.35 11.54
N SER A 199 49.29 19.90 12.57
CA SER A 199 49.82 21.00 13.42
C SER A 199 48.76 21.62 14.35
N ASN A 200 49.09 21.59 15.66
CA ASN A 200 48.80 22.46 16.82
C ASN A 200 47.76 23.60 16.84
N HIS A 201 47.43 23.98 18.09
CA HIS A 201 46.76 25.18 18.63
C HIS A 201 45.22 25.11 18.72
N SER A 202 44.53 25.61 19.76
CA SER A 202 44.89 26.18 21.06
C SER A 202 43.60 26.29 21.89
N MET A 203 43.69 26.19 23.22
CA MET A 203 42.62 26.60 24.15
C MET A 203 42.40 28.12 24.06
N PRO A 204 41.19 28.61 24.35
CA PRO A 204 41.09 29.54 25.46
C PRO A 204 39.91 29.27 26.40
N VAL A 205 40.23 29.43 27.67
CA VAL A 205 39.38 29.60 28.85
C VAL A 205 38.54 30.88 28.77
N ALA A 206 37.29 30.83 29.24
CA ALA A 206 36.62 31.94 29.93
C ALA A 206 35.32 31.46 30.58
N SER A 207 35.36 31.30 31.90
CA SER A 207 34.22 31.13 32.79
C SER A 207 33.40 32.42 32.86
N THR A 208 32.07 32.34 32.98
CA THR A 208 31.35 33.23 33.90
C THR A 208 30.06 32.56 34.39
N GLU A 209 29.97 32.49 35.70
CA GLU A 209 28.92 31.93 36.55
C GLU A 209 27.63 32.76 36.55
N ALA A 210 26.49 32.09 36.83
CA ALA A 210 25.55 32.41 37.92
C ALA A 210 24.26 31.56 37.71
N ALA A 211 24.08 30.50 38.51
CA ALA A 211 23.23 30.49 39.72
C ALA A 211 21.75 30.15 39.38
N SER A 212 21.03 29.21 40.00
CA SER A 212 21.25 28.32 41.14
C SER A 212 20.12 27.27 41.19
N ASN A 213 20.42 26.17 41.89
CA ASN A 213 19.53 25.28 42.65
C ASN A 213 18.72 24.16 41.97
N GLN A 214 19.23 22.94 42.23
CA GLN A 214 18.54 21.79 42.82
C GLN A 214 17.30 21.24 42.10
N VAL A 215 17.39 20.02 41.59
CA VAL A 215 16.95 18.79 42.29
C VAL A 215 17.46 17.59 41.49
N GLU A 216 18.14 16.67 42.17
CA GLU A 216 18.46 15.34 41.68
C GLU A 216 17.20 14.63 41.18
N LYS A 217 17.16 14.30 39.89
CA LYS A 217 16.45 13.13 39.39
C LYS A 217 17.38 12.43 38.42
N GLU A 218 17.77 11.23 38.81
CA GLU A 218 18.35 10.22 37.93
C GLU A 218 17.32 9.90 36.84
N ASP A 219 17.31 10.67 35.76
CA ASP A 219 16.60 10.29 34.54
C ASP A 219 17.50 9.30 33.80
N GLU A 220 17.30 8.02 34.10
CA GLU A 220 17.79 6.92 33.27
C GLU A 220 17.50 7.25 31.80
N GLN A 221 18.55 7.43 31.00
CA GLN A 221 18.42 7.63 29.56
C GLN A 221 17.77 6.37 28.95
N LYS A 222 16.45 6.37 28.83
CA LYS A 222 15.71 5.28 28.20
C LYS A 222 16.17 5.16 26.77
N THR A 223 16.74 4.00 26.46
CA THR A 223 17.13 3.66 25.10
C THR A 223 15.90 3.41 24.25
N PHE A 224 16.04 3.47 22.92
CA PHE A 224 14.95 3.25 21.97
C PHE A 224 14.09 2.01 22.27
N GLU A 225 14.67 0.96 22.85
CA GLU A 225 13.97 -0.29 23.20
C GLU A 225 13.10 -0.19 24.46
N ASP A 226 13.42 0.75 25.37
CA ASP A 226 12.68 0.99 26.63
C ASP A 226 11.66 2.13 26.54
N MET A 227 11.68 2.90 25.45
CA MET A 227 10.75 4.02 25.26
C MET A 227 9.38 3.51 24.78
N SER A 228 8.32 4.01 25.40
CA SER A 228 6.94 3.66 25.02
C SER A 228 6.56 4.27 23.66
N VAL A 229 5.61 3.67 22.94
CA VAL A 229 5.20 4.12 21.60
C VAL A 229 4.74 5.59 21.59
N ASP A 230 4.11 6.05 22.66
CA ASP A 230 3.67 7.44 22.81
C ASP A 230 4.86 8.39 23.00
N GLU A 231 5.88 7.95 23.71
CA GLU A 231 7.12 8.70 23.94
C GLU A 231 7.97 8.78 22.67
N LEU A 232 8.01 7.72 21.85
CA LEU A 232 8.65 7.80 20.54
C LEU A 232 7.97 8.82 19.61
N ASN A 233 6.65 8.99 19.73
CA ASN A 233 5.87 9.90 18.88
C ASN A 233 6.02 11.38 19.22
N THR A 234 6.50 11.71 20.42
CA THR A 234 6.82 13.10 20.79
C THR A 234 8.22 13.52 20.32
N LEU A 235 9.10 12.57 19.98
CA LEU A 235 10.44 12.86 19.48
C LEU A 235 10.44 13.37 18.04
N SER A 236 11.34 14.31 17.77
CA SER A 236 11.66 14.76 16.40
C SER A 236 12.11 13.57 15.53
N PRO A 237 11.79 13.57 14.21
CA PRO A 237 12.24 12.52 13.29
C PRO A 237 13.76 12.27 13.31
N GLU A 238 14.54 13.33 13.50
CA GLU A 238 16.01 13.25 13.59
C GLU A 238 16.46 12.62 14.91
N GLN A 239 15.86 13.01 16.04
CA GLN A 239 16.17 12.43 17.36
C GLN A 239 15.87 10.92 17.42
N ARG A 240 14.74 10.50 16.82
CA ARG A 240 14.37 9.09 16.74
C ARG A 240 15.38 8.29 15.89
N ARG A 241 15.89 8.88 14.82
CA ARG A 241 16.89 8.27 13.95
C ARG A 241 18.21 8.05 14.69
N ASP A 242 18.67 9.07 15.41
CA ASP A 242 19.93 9.00 16.16
C ASP A 242 19.87 7.94 17.26
N GLN A 243 18.75 7.86 17.99
CA GLN A 243 18.55 6.80 18.97
C GLN A 243 18.55 5.40 18.34
N MET A 244 17.93 5.23 17.17
CA MET A 244 17.93 3.96 16.44
C MET A 244 19.34 3.57 15.99
N LEU A 245 20.15 4.52 15.52
CA LEU A 245 21.55 4.28 15.16
C LEU A 245 22.39 3.89 16.37
N GLN A 246 22.15 4.53 17.52
CA GLN A 246 22.83 4.22 18.76
C GLN A 246 22.48 2.82 19.28
N ALA A 247 21.21 2.39 19.15
CA ALA A 247 20.78 1.03 19.46
C ALA A 247 21.47 -0.02 18.58
N LEU A 248 21.59 0.25 17.27
CA LEU A 248 22.32 -0.61 16.33
C LEU A 248 23.79 -0.75 16.71
N GLN A 249 24.47 0.36 17.02
CA GLN A 249 25.87 0.35 17.44
C GLN A 249 26.08 -0.50 18.70
N ARG A 250 25.22 -0.35 19.72
CA ARG A 250 25.26 -1.17 20.94
C ARG A 250 25.09 -2.66 20.66
N ARG A 251 24.15 -3.02 19.77
CA ARG A 251 23.93 -4.41 19.36
C ARG A 251 25.15 -5.00 18.65
N THR A 252 25.91 -4.18 17.92
CA THR A 252 27.17 -4.62 17.30
C THR A 252 28.34 -4.71 18.27
N SER A 253 28.39 -3.86 19.31
CA SER A 253 29.49 -3.84 20.28
C SER A 253 29.32 -4.83 21.44
N GLY A 254 28.11 -5.36 21.68
CA GLY A 254 27.81 -6.31 22.76
C GLY A 254 28.06 -7.78 22.43
N SER A 255 28.69 -8.10 21.29
CA SER A 255 28.91 -9.48 20.81
C SER A 255 30.40 -9.88 20.79
N SER A 256 31.21 -9.34 21.70
CA SER A 256 32.60 -9.77 21.94
C SER A 256 32.81 -10.17 23.39
#